data_AF-A0A2N2HGH0-F1
#
_entry.id   AF-A0A2N2HGH0-F1
#
_cell.length_a   1.000
_cell.length_b   1.000
_cell.length_c   1.000
_cell.angle_alpha   90.00
_cell.angle_beta   90.00
_cell.angle_gamma   90.00
#
_symmetry.space_group_name_H-M   'P 1'
#
loop_
_entity.id
_entity.type
_entity.pdbx_description
1 polymer ?
#
loop_
_entity_poly.entity_id
_entity_poly.type
_entity_poly.pdbx_seq_one_letter_code
_entity_poly.pdbx_strand_id
1 'polypeptide(L)'
;MLLAGGYGSTVQGALNYLTSCKDANGNFGSTQSTIWTLRTLLLAASKGTDGAVGQLSVEMDGEPFTTLQLTKDQWDVMQTVDMSTLATSGVHDVALTFLGTGRVSYNLVSKYHLPWSDVPAEPPGPLTIDIAYDKTSLTLDETVTATLSVTSHTETMQNMILVTVGLPPGFEVMTEDLAVYLQGGKLSNFELTGKQLTLYLSELAAGTTEVFTYRLRATMPVKAEDGGAEAYPYYEPDTKTAAASTVFTVVEK
;
A
#
# COMPACT_ATOMS: atom_id res chain seq x y z
N MET A 1 28.50 19.03 3.79
CA MET A 1 29.38 17.84 3.83
C MET A 1 29.58 17.27 2.43
N LEU A 2 28.54 16.77 1.75
CA LEU A 2 28.60 16.29 0.36
C LEU A 2 29.21 17.31 -0.63
N LEU A 3 28.76 18.57 -0.61
CA LEU A 3 29.31 19.62 -1.48
C LEU A 3 30.75 20.04 -1.14
N ALA A 4 31.15 19.87 0.12
CA ALA A 4 32.45 20.30 0.63
C ALA A 4 33.54 19.23 0.45
N GLY A 5 33.19 18.03 -0.05
CA GLY A 5 34.15 16.96 -0.32
C GLY A 5 34.82 16.34 0.91
N GLY A 6 34.22 16.48 2.10
CA GLY A 6 34.80 16.02 3.38
C GLY A 6 33.87 15.07 4.15
N TYR A 7 34.42 14.41 5.18
CA TYR A 7 33.70 13.53 6.12
C TYR A 7 33.05 12.30 5.47
N GLY A 8 33.80 11.58 4.62
CA GLY A 8 33.28 10.45 3.84
C GLY A 8 32.57 9.36 4.66
N SER A 9 33.09 9.00 5.84
CA SER A 9 32.45 8.01 6.72
C SER A 9 31.11 8.49 7.29
N THR A 10 31.02 9.75 7.71
CA THR A 10 29.78 10.36 8.22
C THR A 10 28.75 10.50 7.11
N VAL A 11 29.17 10.95 5.92
CA VAL A 11 28.30 11.03 4.74
C VAL A 11 27.76 9.65 4.38
N GLN A 12 28.61 8.62 4.37
CA GLN A 12 28.17 7.25 4.10
C GLN A 12 27.15 6.76 5.14
N GLY A 13 27.40 7.00 6.42
CA GLY A 13 26.48 6.62 7.50
C GLY A 13 25.11 7.30 7.35
N ALA A 14 25.10 8.59 7.02
CA ALA A 14 23.85 9.33 6.77
C ALA A 14 23.10 8.79 5.54
N LEU A 15 23.81 8.50 4.44
CA LEU A 15 23.19 7.91 3.25
C LEU A 15 22.60 6.54 3.54
N ASN A 16 23.32 5.68 4.27
CA ASN A 16 22.83 4.37 4.68
C ASN A 16 21.55 4.48 5.53
N TYR A 17 21.52 5.41 6.50
CA TYR A 17 20.33 5.67 7.31
C TYR A 17 19.16 6.11 6.44
N LEU A 18 19.37 7.11 5.57
CA LEU A 18 18.32 7.58 4.67
C LEU A 18 17.77 6.46 3.79
N THR A 19 18.63 5.62 3.19
CA THR A 19 18.18 4.47 2.40
C THR A 19 17.43 3.43 3.22
N SER A 20 17.76 3.27 4.50
CA SER A 20 17.06 2.34 5.40
C SER A 20 15.66 2.82 5.80
N CYS A 21 15.39 4.12 5.71
CA CYS A 21 14.07 4.71 5.99
C CYS A 21 13.08 4.59 4.81
N LYS A 22 13.48 3.97 3.70
CA LYS A 22 12.61 3.78 2.54
C LYS A 22 11.55 2.72 2.85
N ASP A 23 10.28 3.09 2.78
CA ASP A 23 9.17 2.15 2.96
C ASP A 23 8.98 1.23 1.73
N ALA A 24 7.98 0.35 1.81
CA ALA A 24 7.62 -0.58 0.73
C ALA A 24 7.11 0.12 -0.54
N ASN A 25 6.60 1.35 -0.41
CA ASN A 25 6.09 2.17 -1.51
C ASN A 25 7.16 3.12 -2.10
N GLY A 26 8.36 3.14 -1.54
CA GLY A 26 9.46 4.00 -1.98
C GLY A 26 9.46 5.41 -1.37
N ASN A 27 8.62 5.66 -0.35
CA ASN A 27 8.60 6.93 0.37
C ASN A 27 9.54 6.90 1.57
N PHE A 28 9.81 8.09 2.12
CA PHE A 28 10.67 8.28 3.28
C PHE A 28 9.91 8.98 4.43
N GLY A 29 8.68 8.52 4.71
CA GLY A 29 7.84 8.93 5.84
C GLY A 29 7.02 10.22 5.69
N SER A 30 7.40 11.15 4.81
CA SER A 30 6.54 12.28 4.43
C SER A 30 6.87 12.79 3.02
N THR A 31 5.99 13.60 2.44
CA THR A 31 6.23 14.24 1.13
C THR A 31 7.54 15.05 1.14
N GLN A 32 7.76 15.87 2.16
CA GLN A 32 8.96 16.71 2.25
C GLN A 32 10.21 15.87 2.53
N SER A 33 10.12 14.89 3.44
CA SER A 33 11.22 13.96 3.74
C SER A 33 11.65 13.19 2.49
N THR A 34 10.68 12.72 1.70
CA THR A 34 10.92 12.02 0.43
C THR A 34 11.66 12.92 -0.56
N ILE A 35 11.18 14.16 -0.77
CA ILE A 35 11.83 15.13 -1.68
C ILE A 35 13.28 15.39 -1.26
N TRP A 36 13.52 15.67 0.03
CA TRP A 36 14.86 15.98 0.52
C TRP A 36 15.81 14.78 0.48
N THR A 37 15.32 13.59 0.80
CA THR A 37 16.10 12.36 0.71
C THR A 37 16.49 12.08 -0.74
N LEU A 38 15.56 12.14 -1.68
CA LEU A 38 15.85 11.93 -3.11
C LEU A 38 16.84 12.95 -3.66
N ARG A 39 16.68 14.25 -3.32
CA ARG A 39 17.66 15.29 -3.68
C ARG A 39 19.05 15.00 -3.12
N THR A 40 19.12 14.52 -1.88
CA THR A 40 20.38 14.16 -1.22
C THR A 40 21.04 12.96 -1.89
N LEU A 41 20.26 11.92 -2.22
CA LEU A 41 20.75 10.73 -2.93
C LEU A 41 21.24 11.09 -4.34
N LEU A 42 20.53 11.95 -5.08
CA LEU A 42 20.97 12.46 -6.38
C LEU A 42 22.28 13.24 -6.28
N LEU A 43 22.39 14.13 -5.29
CA LEU A 43 23.63 14.87 -5.05
C LEU A 43 24.77 13.92 -4.69
N ALA A 44 24.52 12.93 -3.83
CA ALA A 44 25.50 11.92 -3.48
C ALA A 44 25.94 11.10 -4.70
N ALA A 45 25.01 10.68 -5.57
CA ALA A 45 25.33 10.00 -6.82
C ALA A 45 26.19 10.87 -7.75
N SER A 46 25.90 12.16 -7.86
CA SER A 46 26.71 13.11 -8.67
C SER A 46 28.13 13.36 -8.14
N LYS A 47 28.38 12.99 -6.87
CA LYS A 47 29.68 13.11 -6.20
C LYS A 47 30.35 11.74 -5.95
N GLY A 48 29.61 10.65 -6.14
CA GLY A 48 30.00 9.26 -5.93
C GLY A 48 30.70 8.66 -7.15
N THR A 49 31.39 7.55 -6.91
CA THR A 49 32.49 6.99 -7.72
C THR A 49 32.04 6.37 -9.05
N ASP A 50 33.02 6.18 -9.95
CA ASP A 50 32.96 5.20 -11.05
C ASP A 50 32.25 3.93 -10.54
N GLY A 51 31.18 3.50 -11.21
CA GLY A 51 30.34 2.42 -10.71
C GLY A 51 31.08 1.09 -10.55
N ALA A 52 30.37 0.08 -10.02
CA ALA A 52 30.98 -1.22 -9.76
C ALA A 52 31.37 -1.94 -11.06
N VAL A 53 32.60 -2.45 -11.11
CA VAL A 53 33.08 -3.30 -12.20
C VAL A 53 33.59 -4.60 -11.61
N GLY A 54 32.98 -5.71 -12.02
CA GLY A 54 33.29 -7.04 -11.50
C GLY A 54 32.13 -8.00 -11.63
N GLN A 55 32.17 -9.05 -10.82
CA GLN A 55 31.21 -10.14 -10.84
C GLN A 55 30.37 -10.09 -9.55
N LEU A 56 29.04 -10.10 -9.69
CA LEU A 56 28.11 -10.22 -8.58
C LEU A 56 27.41 -11.57 -8.64
N SER A 57 27.74 -12.47 -7.71
CA SER A 57 27.08 -13.76 -7.56
C SER A 57 25.89 -13.62 -6.62
N VAL A 58 24.77 -14.23 -7.02
CA VAL A 58 23.54 -14.32 -6.24
C VAL A 58 23.28 -15.78 -5.92
N GLU A 59 23.12 -16.08 -4.64
CA GLU A 59 22.85 -17.41 -4.09
C GLU A 59 21.58 -17.38 -3.26
N MET A 60 20.84 -18.50 -3.25
CA MET A 60 19.67 -18.69 -2.39
C MET A 60 19.83 -20.00 -1.64
N ASP A 61 19.73 -19.95 -0.31
CA ASP A 61 19.88 -21.10 0.59
C ASP A 61 21.19 -21.89 0.36
N GLY A 62 22.25 -21.16 -0.02
CA GLY A 62 23.58 -21.72 -0.35
C GLY A 62 23.72 -22.30 -1.75
N GLU A 63 22.66 -22.34 -2.55
CA GLU A 63 22.70 -22.78 -3.94
C GLU A 63 22.92 -21.58 -4.90
N PRO A 64 23.87 -21.68 -5.85
CA PRO A 64 24.08 -20.63 -6.85
C PRO A 64 22.84 -20.42 -7.72
N PHE A 65 22.34 -19.18 -7.78
CA PHE A 65 21.19 -18.84 -8.60
C PHE A 65 21.60 -18.19 -9.92
N THR A 66 22.34 -17.09 -9.85
CA THR A 66 22.81 -16.39 -11.04
C THR A 66 24.08 -15.61 -10.76
N THR A 67 24.72 -15.14 -11.83
CA THR A 67 25.88 -14.28 -11.73
C THR A 67 25.79 -13.16 -12.75
N LEU A 68 25.86 -11.93 -12.24
CA LEU A 68 25.82 -10.72 -13.03
C LEU A 68 27.24 -10.24 -13.30
N GLN A 69 27.50 -9.86 -14.56
CA GLN A 69 28.72 -9.17 -14.95
C GLN A 69 28.43 -7.68 -14.97
N LEU A 70 29.12 -6.95 -14.09
CA LEU A 70 29.05 -5.50 -14.00
C LEU A 70 30.24 -4.93 -14.78
N THR A 71 29.95 -4.30 -15.91
CA THR A 71 30.97 -3.77 -16.81
C THR A 71 31.01 -2.25 -16.75
N LYS A 72 32.17 -1.67 -17.11
CA LYS A 72 32.38 -0.22 -17.06
C LYS A 72 31.45 0.55 -18.00
N ASP A 73 31.00 -0.04 -19.07
CA ASP A 73 30.06 0.54 -20.05
C ASP A 73 28.59 0.42 -19.62
N GLN A 74 28.28 -0.33 -18.55
CA GLN A 74 26.93 -0.54 -18.03
C GLN A 74 26.79 -0.17 -16.55
N TRP A 75 27.71 0.63 -16.03
CA TRP A 75 27.80 0.95 -14.60
C TRP A 75 26.59 1.74 -14.07
N ASP A 76 25.87 2.43 -14.96
CA ASP A 76 24.67 3.21 -14.69
C ASP A 76 23.36 2.47 -15.03
N VAL A 77 23.47 1.23 -15.53
CA VAL A 77 22.31 0.40 -15.88
C VAL A 77 21.84 -0.36 -14.65
N MET A 78 20.58 -0.16 -14.29
CA MET A 78 19.92 -0.98 -13.27
C MET A 78 19.71 -2.40 -13.81
N GLN A 79 20.34 -3.39 -13.18
CA GLN A 79 20.11 -4.81 -13.48
C GLN A 79 19.08 -5.37 -12.48
N THR A 80 18.13 -6.16 -12.99
CA THR A 80 17.10 -6.82 -12.19
C THR A 80 17.24 -8.33 -12.28
N VAL A 81 17.24 -8.99 -11.13
CA VAL A 81 17.24 -10.45 -11.01
C VAL A 81 15.88 -10.85 -10.47
N ASP A 82 15.09 -11.55 -11.28
CA ASP A 82 13.82 -12.11 -10.86
C ASP A 82 14.05 -13.50 -10.24
N MET A 83 13.74 -13.63 -8.95
CA MET A 83 13.85 -14.86 -8.17
C MET A 83 12.47 -15.47 -7.87
N SER A 84 11.40 -14.97 -8.50
CA SER A 84 10.02 -15.40 -8.22
C SER A 84 9.79 -16.89 -8.45
N THR A 85 10.54 -17.53 -9.35
CA THR A 85 10.47 -18.99 -9.57
C THR A 85 10.94 -19.82 -8.38
N LEU A 86 11.70 -19.21 -7.47
CA LEU A 86 12.20 -19.84 -6.25
C LEU A 86 11.39 -19.45 -5.01
N ALA A 87 10.34 -18.64 -5.18
CA ALA A 87 9.56 -18.14 -4.07
C ALA A 87 8.74 -19.28 -3.43
N THR A 88 9.17 -19.72 -2.25
CA THR A 88 8.43 -20.62 -1.38
C THR A 88 8.18 -19.99 -0.02
N SER A 89 7.22 -20.56 0.72
CA SER A 89 6.95 -20.12 2.08
C SER A 89 8.09 -20.56 3.00
N GLY A 90 8.61 -19.65 3.81
CA GLY A 90 9.66 -19.96 4.79
C GLY A 90 10.66 -18.82 4.95
N VAL A 91 11.68 -19.08 5.77
CA VAL A 91 12.87 -18.24 5.86
C VAL A 91 13.82 -18.71 4.75
N HIS A 92 14.26 -17.77 3.92
CA HIS A 92 15.22 -18.01 2.85
C HIS A 92 16.42 -17.08 3.02
N ASP A 93 17.62 -17.63 2.86
CA ASP A 93 18.86 -16.88 2.95
C ASP A 93 19.31 -16.48 1.54
N VAL A 94 19.31 -15.17 1.26
CA VAL A 94 19.82 -14.62 0.00
C VAL A 94 21.22 -14.07 0.22
N ALA A 95 22.22 -14.70 -0.40
CA ALA A 95 23.61 -14.26 -0.33
C ALA A 95 24.03 -13.53 -1.61
N LEU A 96 24.67 -12.38 -1.43
CA LEU A 96 25.20 -11.54 -2.51
C LEU A 96 26.71 -11.39 -2.34
N THR A 97 27.48 -11.94 -3.28
CA THR A 97 28.94 -11.92 -3.24
C THR A 97 29.47 -11.11 -4.41
N PHE A 98 30.10 -9.97 -4.12
CA PHE A 98 30.72 -9.12 -5.14
C PHE A 98 32.24 -9.29 -5.17
N LEU A 99 32.78 -9.57 -6.35
CA LEU A 99 34.20 -9.68 -6.63
C LEU A 99 34.57 -8.66 -7.71
N GLY A 100 35.23 -7.57 -7.32
CA GLY A 100 35.58 -6.52 -8.26
C GLY A 100 36.08 -5.23 -7.62
N THR A 101 35.96 -4.15 -8.39
CA THR A 101 36.31 -2.79 -7.98
C THR A 101 35.07 -1.92 -7.91
N GLY A 102 35.11 -0.87 -7.09
CA GLY A 102 33.95 -0.02 -6.83
C GLY A 102 33.00 -0.62 -5.79
N ARG A 103 31.75 -0.13 -5.76
CA ARG A 103 30.75 -0.54 -4.77
C ARG A 103 29.41 -0.78 -5.47
N VAL A 104 28.85 -1.96 -5.25
CA VAL A 104 27.52 -2.31 -5.72
C VAL A 104 26.49 -1.75 -4.75
N SER A 105 25.50 -1.05 -5.29
CA SER A 105 24.27 -0.73 -4.56
C SER A 105 23.17 -1.67 -5.05
N TYR A 106 22.37 -2.20 -4.14
CA TYR A 106 21.30 -3.14 -4.47
C TYR A 106 20.04 -2.85 -3.66
N ASN A 107 18.91 -3.35 -4.13
CA ASN A 107 17.64 -3.35 -3.42
C ASN A 107 17.01 -4.74 -3.57
N LEU A 108 16.68 -5.37 -2.44
CA LEU A 108 15.99 -6.66 -2.41
C LEU A 108 14.53 -6.42 -2.04
N VAL A 109 13.61 -6.88 -2.89
CA VAL A 109 12.17 -6.66 -2.72
C VAL A 109 11.45 -7.99 -2.81
N SER A 110 10.66 -8.31 -1.78
CA SER A 110 9.70 -9.41 -1.81
C SER A 110 8.27 -8.86 -1.88
N LYS A 111 7.41 -9.56 -2.61
CA LYS A 111 5.98 -9.25 -2.71
C LYS A 111 5.20 -10.55 -2.66
N TYR A 112 4.15 -10.59 -1.84
CA TYR A 112 3.29 -11.76 -1.68
C TYR A 112 1.87 -11.31 -1.37
N HIS A 113 0.90 -12.19 -1.61
CA HIS A 113 -0.49 -11.98 -1.22
C HIS A 113 -0.75 -12.74 0.08
N LEU A 114 -1.43 -12.10 1.02
CA LEU A 114 -1.92 -12.75 2.23
C LEU A 114 -3.40 -13.11 2.08
N PRO A 115 -3.83 -14.28 2.56
CA PRO A 115 -5.24 -14.51 2.87
C PRO A 115 -5.73 -13.45 3.85
N TRP A 116 -6.97 -13.01 3.70
CA TRP A 116 -7.52 -11.94 4.54
C TRP A 116 -7.52 -12.28 6.04
N SER A 117 -7.70 -13.56 6.38
CA SER A 117 -7.61 -14.07 7.76
C SER A 117 -6.24 -13.87 8.41
N ASP A 118 -5.20 -13.76 7.59
CA ASP A 118 -3.80 -13.70 8.03
C ASP A 118 -3.25 -12.27 7.93
N VAL A 119 -4.05 -11.31 7.45
CA VAL A 119 -3.69 -9.89 7.46
C VAL A 119 -3.59 -9.46 8.94
N PRO A 120 -2.41 -9.00 9.39
CA PRO A 120 -2.27 -8.53 10.76
C PRO A 120 -3.27 -7.40 11.02
N ALA A 121 -3.96 -7.45 12.16
CA ALA A 121 -4.81 -6.35 12.57
C ALA A 121 -3.96 -5.09 12.63
N GLU A 122 -4.38 -4.04 11.92
CA GLU A 122 -3.70 -2.77 12.00
C GLU A 122 -3.78 -2.26 13.45
N PRO A 123 -2.69 -1.67 13.99
CA PRO A 123 -2.74 -1.08 15.31
C PRO A 123 -3.89 -0.06 15.36
N PRO A 124 -4.61 0.06 16.49
CA PRO A 124 -5.75 0.95 16.58
C PRO A 124 -5.32 2.38 16.20
N GLY A 125 -5.82 2.82 15.06
CA GLY A 125 -5.56 4.14 14.51
C GLY A 125 -6.47 5.22 15.13
N PRO A 126 -6.33 6.48 14.68
CA PRO A 126 -7.22 7.57 15.07
C PRO A 126 -8.67 7.34 14.62
N LEU A 127 -8.89 6.39 13.71
CA LEU A 127 -10.17 6.01 13.15
C LEU A 127 -10.41 4.51 13.34
N THR A 128 -11.68 4.12 13.35
CA THR A 128 -12.13 2.74 13.17
C THR A 128 -13.20 2.70 12.10
N ILE A 129 -13.14 1.69 11.25
CA ILE A 129 -14.12 1.42 10.21
C ILE A 129 -14.75 0.05 10.40
N ASP A 130 -16.05 -0.04 10.16
CA ASP A 130 -16.82 -1.28 10.14
C ASP A 130 -17.79 -1.25 8.97
N ILE A 131 -18.01 -2.40 8.34
CA ILE A 131 -19.02 -2.57 7.31
C ILE A 131 -19.87 -3.81 7.60
N ALA A 132 -21.18 -3.61 7.64
CA ALA A 132 -22.16 -4.65 7.88
C ALA A 132 -23.19 -4.70 6.75
N TYR A 133 -23.70 -5.90 6.49
CA TYR A 133 -24.70 -6.15 5.47
C TYR A 133 -25.93 -6.79 6.09
N ASP A 134 -27.13 -6.39 5.64
CA ASP A 134 -28.38 -6.97 6.13
C ASP A 134 -28.56 -8.46 5.73
N LYS A 135 -27.91 -8.89 4.65
CA LYS A 135 -27.84 -10.28 4.18
C LYS A 135 -26.62 -10.52 3.31
N THR A 136 -26.18 -11.77 3.22
CA THR A 136 -25.06 -12.22 2.39
C THR A 136 -25.44 -13.28 1.36
N SER A 137 -26.66 -13.80 1.44
CA SER A 137 -27.25 -14.72 0.46
C SER A 137 -28.37 -14.01 -0.30
N LEU A 138 -28.25 -13.95 -1.62
CA LEU A 138 -29.16 -13.21 -2.50
C LEU A 138 -29.60 -14.05 -3.70
N THR A 139 -30.73 -13.66 -4.29
CA THR A 139 -31.11 -14.05 -5.65
C THR A 139 -30.71 -12.97 -6.66
N LEU A 140 -30.61 -13.33 -7.94
CA LEU A 140 -30.38 -12.36 -9.01
C LEU A 140 -31.41 -11.20 -8.97
N ASP A 141 -30.92 -9.97 -9.20
CA ASP A 141 -31.63 -8.69 -9.11
C ASP A 141 -32.05 -8.26 -7.69
N GLU A 142 -31.76 -9.07 -6.68
CA GLU A 142 -32.00 -8.70 -5.29
C GLU A 142 -31.00 -7.64 -4.82
N THR A 143 -31.42 -6.84 -3.85
CA THR A 143 -30.62 -5.76 -3.27
C THR A 143 -30.23 -6.09 -1.84
N VAL A 144 -28.97 -5.86 -1.46
CA VAL A 144 -28.44 -5.88 -0.10
C VAL A 144 -28.18 -4.45 0.36
N THR A 145 -28.41 -4.19 1.65
CA THR A 145 -28.11 -2.90 2.28
C THR A 145 -26.75 -2.99 2.99
N ALA A 146 -25.79 -2.17 2.56
CA ALA A 146 -24.51 -1.99 3.23
C ALA A 146 -24.61 -0.85 4.24
N THR A 147 -24.11 -1.08 5.45
CA THR A 147 -24.02 -0.08 6.53
C THR A 147 -22.55 0.09 6.90
N LEU A 148 -21.99 1.23 6.51
CA LEU A 148 -20.61 1.60 6.75
C LEU A 148 -20.54 2.56 7.94
N SER A 149 -19.77 2.22 8.97
CA SER A 149 -19.59 3.04 10.17
C SER A 149 -18.14 3.48 10.28
N VAL A 150 -17.91 4.80 10.43
CA VAL A 150 -16.58 5.37 10.63
C VAL A 150 -16.57 6.13 11.94
N THR A 151 -15.74 5.70 12.88
CA THR A 151 -15.64 6.26 14.24
C THR A 151 -14.31 6.97 14.41
N SER A 152 -14.36 8.20 14.91
CA SER A 152 -13.16 8.93 15.35
C SER A 152 -12.87 8.67 16.82
N HIS A 153 -11.62 8.34 17.12
CA HIS A 153 -11.09 8.22 18.48
C HIS A 153 -10.18 9.38 18.87
N THR A 154 -10.14 10.44 18.06
CA THR A 154 -9.29 11.61 18.31
C THR A 154 -9.99 12.64 19.19
N GLU A 155 -9.20 13.42 19.92
CA GLU A 155 -9.69 14.55 20.72
C GLU A 155 -10.02 15.78 19.86
N THR A 156 -9.55 15.80 18.61
CA THR A 156 -9.76 16.86 17.64
C THR A 156 -10.61 16.37 16.47
N MET A 157 -11.26 17.32 15.79
CA MET A 157 -11.99 17.04 14.55
C MET A 157 -11.00 16.64 13.44
N GLN A 158 -11.34 15.57 12.73
CA GLN A 158 -10.61 15.11 11.56
C GLN A 158 -11.24 15.70 10.30
N ASN A 159 -10.41 16.12 9.34
CA ASN A 159 -10.86 16.67 8.07
C ASN A 159 -10.34 15.79 6.93
N MET A 160 -11.08 15.74 5.82
CA MET A 160 -10.67 15.02 4.61
C MET A 160 -10.29 13.57 4.89
N ILE A 161 -11.26 12.77 5.34
CA ILE A 161 -11.05 11.34 5.54
C ILE A 161 -11.34 10.62 4.23
N LEU A 162 -10.40 9.81 3.78
CA LEU A 162 -10.62 8.91 2.67
C LEU A 162 -11.16 7.59 3.22
N VAL A 163 -12.30 7.16 2.71
CA VAL A 163 -12.86 5.83 3.00
C VAL A 163 -12.95 5.05 1.71
N THR A 164 -12.33 3.88 1.69
CA THR A 164 -12.39 2.96 0.56
C THR A 164 -13.16 1.73 0.98
N VAL A 165 -14.13 1.32 0.16
CA VAL A 165 -14.87 0.09 0.35
C VAL A 165 -14.69 -0.76 -0.90
N GLY A 166 -14.29 -2.01 -0.71
CA GLY A 166 -14.27 -2.97 -1.78
C GLY A 166 -15.69 -3.34 -2.22
N LEU A 167 -15.89 -3.52 -3.52
CA LEU A 167 -17.16 -3.93 -4.11
C LEU A 167 -17.06 -5.37 -4.59
N PRO A 168 -17.94 -6.27 -4.14
CA PRO A 168 -17.94 -7.64 -4.58
C PRO A 168 -18.24 -7.70 -6.09
N PRO A 169 -17.47 -8.46 -6.87
CA PRO A 169 -17.79 -8.73 -8.26
C PRO A 169 -19.25 -9.14 -8.44
N GLY A 170 -19.91 -8.63 -9.48
CA GLY A 170 -21.32 -8.95 -9.74
C GLY A 170 -22.32 -8.09 -8.97
N PHE A 171 -21.88 -7.04 -8.29
CA PHE A 171 -22.76 -6.06 -7.65
C PHE A 171 -22.62 -4.68 -8.27
N GLU A 172 -23.74 -3.95 -8.30
CA GLU A 172 -23.82 -2.56 -8.74
C GLU A 172 -24.26 -1.68 -7.57
N VAL A 173 -23.57 -0.55 -7.36
CA VAL A 173 -23.90 0.42 -6.30
C VAL A 173 -25.07 1.30 -6.74
N MET A 174 -26.08 1.42 -5.89
CA MET A 174 -27.19 2.37 -6.07
C MET A 174 -26.74 3.77 -5.67
N THR A 175 -26.11 4.49 -6.60
CA THR A 175 -25.48 5.80 -6.35
C THR A 175 -26.43 6.89 -5.85
N GLU A 176 -27.72 6.76 -6.08
CA GLU A 176 -28.74 7.67 -5.56
C GLU A 176 -28.76 7.72 -4.03
N ASP A 177 -28.43 6.61 -3.36
CA ASP A 177 -28.35 6.54 -1.90
C ASP A 177 -27.15 7.37 -1.39
N LEU A 178 -26.05 7.39 -2.16
CA LEU A 178 -24.85 8.17 -1.84
C LEU A 178 -25.02 9.66 -2.10
N ALA A 179 -25.83 10.03 -3.10
CA ALA A 179 -26.08 11.42 -3.48
C ALA A 179 -26.69 12.25 -2.33
N VAL A 180 -27.45 11.62 -1.43
CA VAL A 180 -28.02 12.26 -0.24
C VAL A 180 -26.92 12.81 0.68
N TYR A 181 -25.81 12.08 0.83
CA TYR A 181 -24.70 12.49 1.67
C TYR A 181 -23.85 13.61 1.06
N LEU A 182 -23.81 13.71 -0.28
CA LEU A 182 -23.22 14.87 -0.96
C LEU A 182 -24.04 16.13 -0.70
N GLN A 183 -25.37 16.04 -0.86
CA GLN A 183 -26.27 17.17 -0.62
C GLN A 183 -26.27 17.62 0.85
N GLY A 184 -26.13 16.66 1.78
CA GLY A 184 -26.00 16.92 3.21
C GLY A 184 -24.62 17.41 3.65
N GLY A 185 -23.63 17.50 2.75
CA GLY A 185 -22.27 17.95 3.06
C GLY A 185 -21.40 16.95 3.84
N LYS A 186 -21.93 15.77 4.17
CA LYS A 186 -21.21 14.69 4.85
C LYS A 186 -20.11 14.10 3.98
N LEU A 187 -20.39 13.98 2.69
CA LEU A 187 -19.41 13.66 1.65
C LEU A 187 -19.12 14.89 0.83
N SER A 188 -17.84 15.11 0.52
CA SER A 188 -17.39 16.09 -0.46
C SER A 188 -17.45 15.54 -1.88
N ASN A 189 -17.19 14.24 -2.04
CA ASN A 189 -17.31 13.50 -3.30
C ASN A 189 -17.44 11.98 -3.03
N PHE A 190 -17.81 11.21 -4.05
CA PHE A 190 -17.57 9.77 -4.09
C PHE A 190 -17.15 9.34 -5.50
N GLU A 191 -16.37 8.26 -5.59
CA GLU A 191 -15.86 7.72 -6.85
C GLU A 191 -16.04 6.20 -6.90
N LEU A 192 -16.38 5.70 -8.08
CA LEU A 192 -16.52 4.27 -8.36
C LEU A 192 -15.45 3.87 -9.37
N THR A 193 -14.52 3.02 -8.92
CA THR A 193 -13.42 2.54 -9.75
C THR A 193 -13.41 1.01 -9.77
N GLY A 194 -14.12 0.42 -10.74
CA GLY A 194 -14.18 -1.03 -10.93
C GLY A 194 -14.76 -1.75 -9.72
N LYS A 195 -13.89 -2.30 -8.86
CA LYS A 195 -14.24 -3.06 -7.65
C LYS A 195 -14.11 -2.24 -6.36
N GLN A 196 -14.15 -0.92 -6.46
CA GLN A 196 -13.87 -0.04 -5.33
C GLN A 196 -14.81 1.15 -5.34
N LEU A 197 -15.38 1.46 -4.19
CA LEU A 197 -16.10 2.67 -3.88
C LEU A 197 -15.23 3.53 -2.95
N THR A 198 -14.89 4.73 -3.37
CA THR A 198 -14.15 5.69 -2.54
C THR A 198 -15.08 6.82 -2.11
N LEU A 199 -15.23 7.02 -0.82
CA LEU A 199 -16.00 8.11 -0.21
C LEU A 199 -15.03 9.15 0.37
N TYR A 200 -15.26 10.41 0.03
CA TYR A 200 -14.46 11.54 0.52
C TYR A 200 -15.22 12.25 1.63
N LEU A 201 -15.00 11.84 2.88
CA LEU A 201 -15.63 12.45 4.05
C LEU A 201 -15.04 13.84 4.30
N SER A 202 -15.92 14.85 4.38
CA SER A 202 -15.52 16.24 4.58
C SER A 202 -14.87 16.44 5.96
N GLU A 203 -15.60 16.01 7.00
CA GLU A 203 -15.22 16.15 8.39
C GLU A 203 -15.81 15.03 9.24
N LEU A 204 -15.12 14.72 10.34
CA LEU A 204 -15.60 13.81 11.38
C LEU A 204 -15.26 14.41 12.73
N ALA A 205 -16.28 14.70 13.53
CA ALA A 205 -16.10 15.30 14.84
C ALA A 205 -15.42 14.32 15.82
N ALA A 206 -14.69 14.89 16.78
CA ALA A 206 -13.98 14.15 17.81
C ALA A 206 -14.91 13.19 18.57
N GLY A 207 -14.54 11.91 18.67
CA GLY A 207 -15.30 10.91 19.43
C GLY A 207 -16.66 10.52 18.82
N THR A 208 -16.93 10.89 17.56
CA THR A 208 -18.22 10.61 16.90
C THR A 208 -18.12 9.49 15.89
N THR A 209 -19.27 8.85 15.62
CA THR A 209 -19.44 7.86 14.55
C THR A 209 -20.34 8.43 13.47
N GLU A 210 -19.86 8.43 12.23
CA GLU A 210 -20.69 8.73 11.06
C GLU A 210 -21.05 7.42 10.36
N VAL A 211 -22.30 7.32 9.93
CA VAL A 211 -22.87 6.10 9.32
C VAL A 211 -23.38 6.41 7.93
N PHE A 212 -22.95 5.62 6.96
CA PHE A 212 -23.38 5.68 5.57
C PHE A 212 -24.10 4.39 5.21
N THR A 213 -25.31 4.51 4.69
CA THR A 213 -26.12 3.39 4.24
C THR A 213 -26.37 3.52 2.76
N TYR A 214 -26.08 2.46 2.01
CA TYR A 214 -26.32 2.43 0.58
C TYR A 214 -26.63 1.00 0.14
N ARG A 215 -27.32 0.89 -0.99
CA ARG A 215 -27.73 -0.39 -1.53
C ARG A 215 -26.79 -0.89 -2.62
N LEU A 216 -26.63 -2.21 -2.67
CA LEU A 216 -25.95 -2.93 -3.74
C LEU A 216 -26.95 -3.89 -4.40
N ARG A 217 -27.07 -3.84 -5.72
CA ARG A 217 -27.91 -4.77 -6.49
C ARG A 217 -27.06 -5.89 -7.07
N ALA A 218 -27.48 -7.13 -6.87
CA ALA A 218 -26.86 -8.30 -7.49
C ALA A 218 -27.20 -8.36 -8.99
N THR A 219 -26.17 -8.34 -9.83
CA THR A 219 -26.27 -8.31 -11.30
C THR A 219 -25.90 -9.63 -11.97
N MET A 220 -25.29 -10.55 -11.23
CA MET A 220 -25.00 -11.91 -11.72
C MET A 220 -24.89 -12.93 -10.57
N PRO A 221 -25.20 -14.21 -10.82
CA PRO A 221 -24.94 -15.30 -9.87
C PRO A 221 -23.44 -15.47 -9.65
N VAL A 222 -22.98 -15.38 -8.41
CA VAL A 222 -21.57 -15.41 -8.06
C VAL A 222 -21.37 -15.71 -6.58
N LYS A 223 -20.26 -16.36 -6.24
CA LYS A 223 -19.70 -16.38 -4.90
C LYS A 223 -18.48 -15.47 -4.89
N ALA A 224 -18.56 -14.35 -4.18
CA ALA A 224 -17.56 -13.29 -4.24
C ALA A 224 -17.33 -12.67 -2.87
N GLU A 225 -16.20 -12.01 -2.70
CA GLU A 225 -15.81 -11.30 -1.49
C GLU A 225 -15.78 -9.80 -1.82
N ASP A 226 -16.23 -8.95 -0.89
CA ASP A 226 -16.25 -7.50 -1.11
C ASP A 226 -14.85 -6.88 -1.13
N GLY A 227 -13.88 -7.48 -0.44
CA GLY A 227 -12.52 -6.94 -0.31
C GLY A 227 -12.36 -6.01 0.89
N GLY A 228 -13.33 -5.98 1.81
CA GLY A 228 -13.27 -5.22 3.06
C GLY A 228 -13.43 -3.71 2.87
N ALA A 229 -13.02 -2.96 3.88
CA ALA A 229 -13.03 -1.51 3.82
C ALA A 229 -11.81 -0.92 4.54
N GLU A 230 -11.39 0.27 4.15
CA GLU A 230 -10.25 0.98 4.73
C GLU A 230 -10.60 2.45 4.96
N ALA A 231 -10.09 3.05 6.04
CA ALA A 231 -10.23 4.48 6.31
C ALA A 231 -8.93 5.08 6.80
N TYR A 232 -8.62 6.30 6.35
CA TYR A 232 -7.49 7.09 6.86
C TYR A 232 -7.67 8.60 6.59
N PRO A 233 -7.09 9.47 7.43
CA PRO A 233 -6.96 10.89 7.11
C PRO A 233 -6.07 11.07 5.86
N TYR A 234 -6.47 11.93 4.93
CA TYR A 234 -5.78 12.10 3.63
C TYR A 234 -4.28 12.44 3.77
N TYR A 235 -3.90 13.17 4.82
CA TYR A 235 -2.52 13.60 5.06
C TYR A 235 -1.70 12.62 5.91
N GLU A 236 -2.33 11.58 6.47
CA GLU A 236 -1.71 10.61 7.38
C GLU A 236 -2.06 9.16 6.94
N PRO A 237 -1.65 8.72 5.73
CA PRO A 237 -2.02 7.41 5.21
C PRO A 237 -1.47 6.23 6.04
N ASP A 238 -0.42 6.46 6.83
CA ASP A 238 0.17 5.44 7.70
C ASP A 238 -0.73 5.09 8.90
N THR A 239 -1.75 5.91 9.20
CA THR A 239 -2.70 5.66 10.29
C THR A 239 -3.97 4.97 9.80
N LYS A 240 -3.87 4.20 8.72
CA LYS A 240 -4.99 3.45 8.17
C LYS A 240 -5.55 2.45 9.18
N THR A 241 -6.85 2.21 9.01
CA THR A 241 -7.61 1.16 9.67
C THR A 241 -8.37 0.38 8.61
N ALA A 242 -8.54 -0.92 8.82
CA ALA A 242 -9.25 -1.80 7.90
C ALA A 242 -10.36 -2.58 8.61
N ALA A 243 -11.50 -2.74 7.93
CA ALA A 243 -12.57 -3.66 8.27
C ALA A 243 -12.42 -4.95 7.46
N ALA A 244 -12.83 -6.06 8.06
CA ALA A 244 -12.70 -7.34 7.39
C ALA A 244 -13.66 -7.49 6.21
N SER A 245 -13.25 -8.27 5.22
CA SER A 245 -14.09 -8.60 4.08
C SER A 245 -15.23 -9.56 4.43
N THR A 246 -16.29 -9.50 3.64
CA THR A 246 -17.47 -10.36 3.75
C THR A 246 -17.71 -11.11 2.44
N VAL A 247 -18.05 -12.41 2.56
CA VAL A 247 -18.37 -13.27 1.41
C VAL A 247 -19.87 -13.25 1.12
N PHE A 248 -20.20 -13.03 -0.15
CA PHE A 248 -21.53 -13.03 -0.73
C PHE A 248 -21.76 -14.29 -1.55
N THR A 249 -23.01 -14.75 -1.56
CA THR A 249 -23.49 -15.81 -2.46
C THR A 249 -24.76 -15.35 -3.17
N VAL A 250 -24.70 -15.24 -4.49
CA VAL A 250 -25.84 -14.92 -5.35
C VAL A 250 -26.20 -16.15 -6.18
N VAL A 251 -27.46 -16.57 -6.11
CA VAL A 251 -27.99 -17.70 -6.90
C VAL A 251 -28.97 -17.22 -7.96
N GLU A 252 -29.15 -18.02 -9.01
CA GLU A 252 -30.28 -17.86 -9.94
C GLU A 252 -31.61 -18.12 -9.19
N LYS A 253 -32.70 -17.53 -9.71
CA LYS A 253 -34.05 -17.74 -9.18
C LYS A 253 -34.62 -19.10 -9.55
#